data_AF-A0A966QXQ3-F1
#
_entry.id   AF-A0A966QXQ3-F1
#
_cell.length_a   1.000
_cell.length_b   1.000
_cell.length_c   1.000
_cell.angle_alpha   90.00
_cell.angle_beta   90.00
_cell.angle_gamma   90.00
#
_symmetry.space_group_name_H-M   'P 1'
#
loop_
_entity.id
_entity.type
_entity.pdbx_description
1 polymer ?
#
loop_
_entity_poly.entity_id
_entity_poly.type
_entity_poly.pdbx_seq_one_letter_code
_entity_poly.pdbx_strand_id
1 'polypeptide(L)'
;SNILTTEILAEINREVVRSINVVAVRGANTGTTTAGKFDLDTDSNGRWMVEKFKGLMFQIEREANQIAKDTRRGKGNIIICSSDVASALQMAGVLDYTPALNSNNLQVDDTGNTFAGVLNGRVRVYIDPYVTNNYMTVGYKGANAFDAGLFYCPYVPLQMVRAVDPNNFQPKIGFKTRYGMAPNPFAKGITAASATATLETDSNVYYRRVIVNNIM
;
A
#
# COMPACT_ATOMS: atom_id res chain seq x y z
N SER A 1 -13.63 1.07 27.80
CA SER A 1 -14.13 1.93 26.70
C SER A 1 -13.12 2.11 25.57
N ASN A 2 -11.82 2.22 25.86
CA ASN A 2 -10.80 2.50 24.82
C ASN A 2 -10.56 1.33 23.85
N ILE A 3 -10.72 0.09 24.30
CA ILE A 3 -10.52 -1.11 23.45
C ILE A 3 -11.42 -1.06 22.20
N LEU A 4 -12.72 -0.77 22.36
CA LEU A 4 -13.64 -0.70 21.22
C LEU A 4 -13.28 0.42 20.23
N THR A 5 -12.85 1.58 20.75
CA THR A 5 -12.41 2.69 19.90
C THR A 5 -11.17 2.35 19.10
N THR A 6 -10.16 1.76 19.75
CA THR A 6 -8.92 1.35 19.10
C THR A 6 -9.18 0.28 18.04
N GLU A 7 -10.02 -0.71 18.36
CA GLU A 7 -10.33 -1.81 17.45
C GLU A 7 -11.08 -1.33 16.20
N ILE A 8 -12.11 -0.50 16.35
CA ILE A 8 -12.87 0.02 15.21
C ILE A 8 -11.96 0.86 14.28
N LEU A 9 -11.05 1.65 14.84
CA LEU A 9 -10.11 2.42 14.02
C LEU A 9 -9.09 1.52 13.32
N ALA A 10 -8.60 0.48 13.98
CA ALA A 10 -7.69 -0.49 13.38
C ALA A 10 -8.37 -1.25 12.22
N GLU A 11 -9.60 -1.71 12.43
CA GLU A 11 -10.45 -2.36 11.41
C GLU A 11 -10.66 -1.47 10.18
N ILE A 12 -11.04 -0.20 10.37
CA ILE A 12 -11.23 0.75 9.26
C ILE A 12 -9.93 0.94 8.48
N ASN A 13 -8.81 1.15 9.17
CA ASN A 13 -7.51 1.32 8.51
C ASN A 13 -7.12 0.06 7.72
N ARG A 14 -7.36 -1.12 8.29
CA ARG A 14 -7.10 -2.40 7.61
C ARG A 14 -8.00 -2.57 6.39
N GLU A 15 -9.27 -2.20 6.49
CA GLU A 15 -10.22 -2.24 5.38
C GLU A 15 -9.75 -1.38 4.21
N VAL A 16 -9.25 -0.16 4.47
CA VAL A 16 -8.72 0.73 3.43
C VAL A 16 -7.50 0.11 2.74
N VAL A 17 -6.52 -0.39 3.51
CA VAL A 17 -5.31 -1.02 2.94
C VAL A 17 -5.66 -2.26 2.13
N ARG A 18 -6.55 -3.11 2.64
CA ARG A 18 -7.04 -4.28 1.91
C ARG A 18 -7.74 -3.88 0.61
N SER A 19 -8.57 -2.84 0.65
CA SER A 19 -9.27 -2.34 -0.53
C SER A 19 -8.30 -1.86 -1.59
N ILE A 20 -7.25 -1.12 -1.21
CA ILE A 20 -6.16 -0.72 -2.12
C ILE A 20 -5.55 -1.95 -2.80
N ASN A 21 -5.18 -2.98 -2.03
CA ASN A 21 -4.58 -4.20 -2.57
C ASN A 21 -5.52 -4.98 -3.49
N VAL A 22 -6.83 -4.98 -3.23
CA VAL A 22 -7.84 -5.70 -4.04
C VAL A 22 -8.13 -4.99 -5.36
N VAL A 23 -8.21 -3.65 -5.34
CA VAL A 23 -8.53 -2.86 -6.55
C VAL A 23 -7.29 -2.58 -7.41
N ALA A 24 -6.07 -2.66 -6.85
CA ALA A 24 -4.83 -2.41 -7.57
C ALA A 24 -4.71 -3.33 -8.80
N VAL A 25 -4.35 -2.77 -9.95
CA VAL A 25 -4.07 -3.58 -11.13
C VAL A 25 -2.86 -4.47 -10.90
N ARG A 26 -2.80 -5.60 -11.59
CA ARG A 26 -1.63 -6.48 -11.56
C ARG A 26 -0.39 -5.76 -12.14
N GLY A 27 0.65 -5.65 -11.34
CA GLY A 27 1.99 -5.18 -11.71
C GLY A 27 2.83 -6.30 -12.34
N ALA A 28 4.11 -6.04 -12.60
CA ALA A 28 5.07 -7.03 -13.11
C ALA A 28 4.55 -7.81 -14.33
N ASN A 29 3.97 -7.10 -15.32
CA ASN A 29 3.45 -7.72 -16.55
C ASN A 29 4.49 -7.73 -17.69
N THR A 30 5.62 -7.06 -17.54
CA THR A 30 6.65 -6.96 -18.58
C THR A 30 8.02 -7.21 -17.98
N GLY A 31 8.88 -7.93 -18.70
CA GLY A 31 10.25 -8.21 -18.26
C GLY A 31 10.32 -8.98 -16.94
N THR A 32 9.36 -9.88 -16.72
CA THR A 32 9.36 -10.91 -15.67
C THR A 32 8.92 -12.22 -16.30
N THR A 33 9.33 -13.34 -15.72
CA THR A 33 8.98 -14.69 -16.17
C THR A 33 7.50 -14.99 -15.98
N THR A 34 6.90 -14.53 -14.88
CA THR A 34 5.48 -14.73 -14.56
C THR A 34 4.79 -13.40 -14.31
N ALA A 35 3.69 -13.13 -15.03
CA ALA A 35 2.93 -11.91 -14.86
C ALA A 35 2.36 -11.78 -13.43
N GLY A 36 2.55 -10.61 -12.79
CA GLY A 36 2.12 -10.36 -11.41
C GLY A 36 3.08 -10.80 -10.32
N LYS A 37 4.19 -11.44 -10.69
CA LYS A 37 5.23 -11.88 -9.77
C LYS A 37 6.56 -11.27 -10.18
N PHE A 38 7.36 -10.92 -9.18
CA PHE A 38 8.76 -10.59 -9.35
C PHE A 38 9.57 -11.58 -8.52
N ASP A 39 10.28 -12.45 -9.23
CA ASP A 39 11.11 -13.49 -8.65
C ASP A 39 12.57 -13.03 -8.62
N LEU A 40 13.16 -12.96 -7.43
CA LEU A 40 14.55 -12.51 -7.29
C LEU A 40 15.55 -13.49 -7.93
N ASP A 41 15.24 -14.77 -8.12
CA ASP A 41 16.17 -15.70 -8.73
C ASP A 41 16.18 -15.64 -10.26
N THR A 42 15.03 -15.37 -10.86
CA THR A 42 14.86 -15.44 -12.33
C THR A 42 14.65 -14.10 -13.00
N ASP A 43 14.07 -13.12 -12.29
CA ASP A 43 13.71 -11.82 -12.86
C ASP A 43 14.70 -10.71 -12.47
N SER A 44 15.51 -10.96 -11.42
CA SER A 44 16.60 -10.07 -11.07
C SER A 44 17.91 -10.65 -11.62
N ASN A 45 18.54 -9.93 -12.56
CA ASN A 45 19.79 -10.37 -13.23
C ASN A 45 21.01 -10.39 -12.29
N GLY A 46 20.81 -10.34 -10.97
CA GLY A 46 21.86 -10.29 -9.96
C GLY A 46 22.35 -11.69 -9.59
N ARG A 47 23.66 -11.84 -9.43
CA ARG A 47 24.27 -13.08 -8.95
C ARG A 47 24.27 -13.15 -7.43
N TRP A 48 24.49 -12.02 -6.78
CA TRP A 48 24.50 -11.88 -5.32
C TRP A 48 23.23 -11.19 -4.82
N MET A 49 22.83 -11.47 -3.58
CA MET A 49 21.54 -10.99 -3.03
C MET A 49 21.37 -9.47 -3.12
N VAL A 50 22.44 -8.69 -2.92
CA VAL A 50 22.39 -7.22 -3.02
C VAL A 50 22.10 -6.75 -4.46
N GLU A 51 22.67 -7.42 -5.46
CA GLU A 51 22.38 -7.13 -6.87
C GLU A 51 20.92 -7.45 -7.20
N LYS A 52 20.41 -8.55 -6.63
CA LYS A 52 19.00 -8.94 -6.76
C LYS A 52 18.06 -7.89 -6.17
N PHE A 53 18.39 -7.34 -5.00
CA PHE A 53 17.63 -6.25 -4.38
C PHE A 53 17.67 -4.94 -5.19
N LYS A 54 18.80 -4.63 -5.85
CA LYS A 54 18.85 -3.51 -6.81
C LYS A 54 17.94 -3.76 -8.03
N GLY A 55 17.82 -5.01 -8.49
CA GLY A 55 16.84 -5.41 -9.49
C GLY A 55 15.39 -5.17 -9.04
N LEU A 56 15.06 -5.50 -7.79
CA LEU A 56 13.74 -5.20 -7.20
C LEU A 56 13.48 -3.68 -7.17
N MET A 57 14.47 -2.87 -6.80
CA MET A 57 14.35 -1.40 -6.81
C MET A 57 14.10 -0.85 -8.23
N PHE A 58 14.73 -1.43 -9.25
CA PHE A 58 14.44 -1.09 -10.64
C PHE A 58 13.01 -1.50 -11.05
N GLN A 59 12.53 -2.66 -10.60
CA GLN A 59 11.16 -3.08 -10.87
C GLN A 59 10.14 -2.10 -10.27
N ILE A 60 10.37 -1.62 -9.05
CA ILE A 60 9.54 -0.57 -8.42
C ILE A 60 9.49 0.69 -9.29
N GLU A 61 10.63 1.13 -9.83
CA GLU A 61 10.67 2.28 -10.73
C GLU A 61 9.90 2.02 -12.03
N ARG A 62 9.94 0.80 -12.57
CA ARG A 62 9.13 0.42 -13.75
C ARG A 62 7.63 0.49 -13.44
N GLU A 63 7.19 -0.03 -12.30
CA GLU A 63 5.78 0.08 -11.89
C GLU A 63 5.38 1.54 -11.66
N ALA A 64 6.21 2.34 -11.00
CA ALA A 64 5.96 3.76 -10.78
C ALA A 64 5.85 4.55 -12.10
N ASN A 65 6.72 4.24 -13.07
CA ASN A 65 6.66 4.82 -14.42
C ASN A 65 5.40 4.37 -15.18
N GLN A 66 4.96 3.12 -15.01
CA GLN A 66 3.75 2.62 -15.63
C GLN A 66 2.49 3.32 -15.08
N ILE A 67 2.41 3.53 -13.76
CA ILE A 67 1.34 4.35 -13.15
C ILE A 67 1.30 5.74 -13.79
N ALA A 68 2.46 6.36 -14.05
CA ALA A 68 2.53 7.66 -14.70
C ALA A 68 1.95 7.64 -16.12
N LYS A 69 2.19 6.56 -16.87
CA LYS A 69 1.65 6.38 -18.23
C LYS A 69 0.14 6.13 -18.23
N ASP A 70 -0.34 5.34 -17.28
CA ASP A 70 -1.75 4.95 -17.20
C ASP A 70 -2.63 6.09 -16.65
N THR A 71 -2.17 6.76 -15.59
CA THR A 71 -2.90 7.87 -14.96
C THR A 71 -2.71 9.21 -15.66
N ARG A 72 -1.54 9.43 -16.29
CA ARG A 72 -1.08 10.73 -16.80
C ARG A 72 -0.98 11.85 -15.75
N ARG A 73 -0.83 11.50 -14.47
CA ARG A 73 -0.77 12.47 -13.35
C ARG A 73 0.58 12.54 -12.65
N GLY A 74 1.29 11.42 -12.57
CA GLY A 74 2.62 11.38 -11.98
C GLY A 74 3.11 9.96 -11.74
N LYS A 75 4.41 9.84 -11.45
CA LYS A 75 5.00 8.55 -11.09
C LYS A 75 4.53 8.10 -9.72
N GLY A 76 4.36 6.79 -9.54
CA GLY A 76 4.06 6.19 -8.23
C GLY A 76 4.99 6.70 -7.13
N ASN A 77 4.42 7.13 -6.00
CA ASN A 77 5.11 7.81 -4.90
C ASN A 77 4.78 7.25 -3.51
N ILE A 78 4.05 6.14 -3.46
CA ILE A 78 3.75 5.36 -2.25
C ILE A 78 4.08 3.91 -2.54
N ILE A 79 4.61 3.19 -1.55
CA ILE A 79 4.73 1.73 -1.54
C ILE A 79 4.11 1.23 -0.25
N ILE A 80 3.28 0.20 -0.36
CA ILE A 80 2.82 -0.61 0.77
C ILE A 80 3.38 -2.02 0.56
N CYS A 81 4.21 -2.51 1.46
CA CYS A 81 4.85 -3.83 1.30
C CYS A 81 4.96 -4.60 2.61
N SER A 82 5.35 -5.87 2.52
CA SER A 82 5.73 -6.66 3.70
C SER A 82 7.04 -6.12 4.32
N SER A 83 7.28 -6.46 5.58
CA SER A 83 8.50 -6.09 6.31
C SER A 83 9.78 -6.67 5.68
N ASP A 84 9.74 -7.89 5.17
CA ASP A 84 10.88 -8.48 4.44
C ASP A 84 11.23 -7.67 3.18
N VAL A 85 10.22 -7.25 2.41
CA VAL A 85 10.42 -6.41 1.21
C VAL A 85 10.97 -5.04 1.59
N ALA A 86 10.45 -4.43 2.66
CA ALA A 86 10.98 -3.15 3.15
C ALA A 86 12.45 -3.27 3.59
N SER A 87 12.81 -4.38 4.26
CA SER A 87 14.18 -4.67 4.68
C SER A 87 15.12 -4.86 3.49
N ALA A 88 14.68 -5.59 2.45
CA ALA A 88 15.43 -5.75 1.21
C ALA A 88 15.69 -4.39 0.52
N LEU A 89 14.71 -3.49 0.52
CA LEU A 89 14.86 -2.14 -0.04
C LEU A 89 15.84 -1.26 0.73
N GLN A 90 15.88 -1.39 2.05
CA GLN A 90 16.89 -0.72 2.86
C GLN A 90 18.30 -1.22 2.49
N MET A 91 18.48 -2.54 2.38
CA MET A 91 19.77 -3.15 2.05
C MET A 91 20.25 -2.84 0.63
N ALA A 92 19.34 -2.58 -0.32
CA ALA A 92 19.69 -2.19 -1.68
C ALA A 92 20.49 -0.87 -1.75
N GLY A 93 20.36 0.02 -0.75
CA GLY A 93 20.98 1.35 -0.71
C GLY A 93 22.34 1.45 0.01
N VAL A 94 22.80 0.39 0.69
CA VAL A 94 23.92 0.48 1.66
C VAL A 94 25.31 0.37 1.02
N LEU A 95 25.44 -0.07 -0.24
CA LEU A 95 26.75 -0.45 -0.82
C LEU A 95 27.16 0.31 -2.10
N ASP A 96 26.77 1.56 -2.26
CA ASP A 96 27.48 2.43 -3.20
C ASP A 96 28.84 2.82 -2.57
N TYR A 97 29.94 2.64 -3.32
CA TYR A 97 31.34 2.83 -2.90
C TYR A 97 31.70 4.25 -2.40
N THR A 98 30.72 5.15 -2.35
CA THR A 98 30.81 6.51 -1.79
C THR A 98 30.08 6.56 -0.44
N PRO A 99 30.80 6.62 0.70
CA PRO A 99 30.22 6.47 2.05
C PRO A 99 29.26 7.59 2.51
N ALA A 100 28.94 8.58 1.69
CA ALA A 100 28.29 9.83 2.12
C ALA A 100 26.78 9.94 1.81
N LEU A 101 26.19 9.02 1.06
CA LEU A 101 24.77 9.12 0.64
C LEU A 101 24.01 7.82 0.90
N ASN A 102 23.98 7.41 2.17
CA ASN A 102 23.06 6.39 2.65
C ASN A 102 21.63 6.97 2.62
N SER A 103 21.04 7.05 1.42
CA SER A 103 19.80 7.81 1.14
C SER A 103 18.51 7.05 1.49
N ASN A 104 18.62 5.77 1.85
CA ASN A 104 17.51 4.89 2.19
C ASN A 104 17.53 4.53 3.68
N ASN A 105 17.19 5.50 4.53
CA ASN A 105 17.01 5.28 5.97
C ASN A 105 15.58 4.83 6.27
N LEU A 106 15.29 3.55 6.01
CA LEU A 106 14.01 2.94 6.37
C LEU A 106 14.08 2.38 7.79
N GLN A 107 13.08 2.70 8.61
CA GLN A 107 12.85 2.12 9.93
C GLN A 107 11.86 0.96 9.78
N VAL A 108 12.39 -0.25 9.62
CA VAL A 108 11.56 -1.45 9.38
C VAL A 108 11.29 -2.16 10.69
N ASP A 109 10.09 -1.94 11.23
CA ASP A 109 9.61 -2.56 12.46
C ASP A 109 8.08 -2.72 12.43
N ASP A 110 7.62 -3.96 12.50
CA ASP A 110 6.19 -4.32 12.48
C ASP A 110 5.43 -3.93 13.76
N THR A 111 6.15 -3.67 14.86
CA THR A 111 5.56 -3.29 16.16
C THR A 111 5.44 -1.77 16.33
N GLY A 112 6.21 -1.02 15.55
CA GLY A 112 6.33 0.41 15.63
C GLY A 112 5.42 1.16 14.67
N ASN A 113 5.96 2.23 14.08
CA ASN A 113 5.24 3.02 13.09
C ASN A 113 5.23 2.30 11.74
N THR A 114 4.05 2.10 11.16
CA THR A 114 3.91 1.54 9.80
C THR A 114 4.62 2.37 8.72
N PHE A 115 4.88 3.67 8.93
CA PHE A 115 5.70 4.45 8.01
C PHE A 115 7.18 4.18 8.24
N ALA A 116 7.80 3.46 7.30
CA ALA A 116 9.21 3.09 7.37
C ALA A 116 10.13 4.25 6.97
N GLY A 117 9.74 5.05 5.98
CA GLY A 117 10.56 6.17 5.53
C GLY A 117 10.35 6.53 4.07
N VAL A 118 11.29 7.28 3.51
CA VAL A 118 11.23 7.72 2.11
C VAL A 118 12.38 7.10 1.32
N LEU A 119 12.05 6.21 0.40
CA LEU A 119 13.00 5.59 -0.53
C LEU A 119 13.38 6.61 -1.63
N ASN A 120 14.68 6.73 -1.89
CA ASN A 120 15.28 7.63 -2.88
C ASN A 120 14.74 9.08 -2.79
N GLY A 121 14.42 9.55 -1.58
CA GLY A 121 13.90 10.90 -1.34
C GLY A 121 12.54 11.22 -1.98
N ARG A 122 11.85 10.23 -2.56
CA ARG A 122 10.62 10.45 -3.35
C ARG A 122 9.46 9.55 -2.96
N VAL A 123 9.73 8.27 -2.67
CA VAL A 123 8.69 7.25 -2.51
C VAL A 123 8.48 6.95 -1.04
N ARG A 124 7.29 7.21 -0.52
CA ARG A 124 6.94 6.90 0.87
C ARG A 124 6.68 5.40 1.02
N VAL A 125 7.44 4.74 1.88
CA VAL A 125 7.32 3.31 2.14
C VAL A 125 6.55 3.09 3.43
N TYR A 126 5.50 2.28 3.34
CA TYR A 126 4.68 1.84 4.45
C TYR A 126 4.73 0.31 4.53
N ILE A 127 4.74 -0.20 5.75
CA ILE A 127 4.74 -1.62 6.07
C ILE A 127 3.31 -2.04 6.36
N ASP A 128 2.87 -3.17 5.78
CA ASP A 128 1.64 -3.87 6.14
C ASP A 128 1.97 -5.00 7.13
N PRO A 129 1.82 -4.81 8.45
CA PRO A 129 2.20 -5.80 9.45
C PRO A 129 1.26 -7.03 9.48
N TYR A 130 0.13 -6.98 8.76
CA TYR A 130 -0.88 -8.04 8.77
C TYR A 130 -0.74 -9.02 7.61
N VAL A 131 0.28 -8.88 6.77
CA VAL A 131 0.50 -9.79 5.64
C VAL A 131 1.40 -10.95 6.03
N THR A 132 1.08 -12.14 5.51
CA THR A 132 1.90 -13.35 5.70
C THR A 132 2.82 -13.65 4.52
N ASN A 133 2.47 -13.19 3.32
CA ASN A 133 3.24 -13.41 2.10
C ASN A 133 3.94 -12.13 1.65
N ASN A 134 5.03 -12.29 0.91
CA ASN A 134 5.82 -11.18 0.41
C ASN A 134 5.18 -10.53 -0.82
N TYR A 135 4.90 -9.23 -0.69
CA TYR A 135 4.29 -8.43 -1.75
C TYR A 135 4.69 -6.97 -1.64
N MET A 136 4.45 -6.24 -2.73
CA MET A 136 4.48 -4.79 -2.76
C MET A 136 3.33 -4.25 -3.60
N THR A 137 2.74 -3.14 -3.16
CA THR A 137 1.79 -2.36 -3.93
C THR A 137 2.35 -0.96 -4.11
N VAL A 138 2.72 -0.61 -5.34
CA VAL A 138 3.16 0.73 -5.71
C VAL A 138 1.93 1.57 -6.02
N GLY A 139 1.82 2.76 -5.44
CA GLY A 139 0.68 3.65 -5.58
C GLY A 139 1.07 5.07 -5.95
N TYR A 140 0.13 5.81 -6.53
CA TYR A 140 0.25 7.26 -6.73
C TYR A 140 -0.80 8.04 -5.94
N LYS A 141 -0.36 9.13 -5.32
CA LYS A 141 -1.19 10.14 -4.67
C LYS A 141 -0.68 11.53 -5.04
N GLY A 142 -1.52 12.35 -5.67
CA GLY A 142 -1.21 13.74 -5.99
C GLY A 142 -1.23 14.66 -4.77
N ALA A 143 -0.94 15.95 -4.96
CA ALA A 143 -0.85 16.93 -3.87
C ALA A 143 -2.21 17.27 -3.24
N ASN A 144 -3.28 17.30 -4.04
CA ASN A 144 -4.63 17.64 -3.58
C ASN A 144 -5.41 16.39 -3.15
N ALA A 145 -6.47 16.53 -2.35
CA ALA A 145 -7.26 15.39 -1.89
C ALA A 145 -7.96 14.61 -3.02
N PHE A 146 -8.34 15.30 -4.11
CA PHE A 146 -9.08 14.74 -5.25
C PHE A 146 -8.22 13.88 -6.18
N ASP A 147 -6.89 13.98 -6.10
CA ASP A 147 -5.98 13.17 -6.89
C ASP A 147 -5.46 11.99 -6.07
N ALA A 148 -6.33 11.00 -5.92
CA ALA A 148 -6.08 9.72 -5.28
C ALA A 148 -6.82 8.64 -6.06
N GLY A 149 -6.31 7.41 -6.06
CA GLY A 149 -7.00 6.28 -6.69
C GLY A 149 -8.23 5.81 -5.93
N LEU A 150 -8.25 6.00 -4.61
CA LEU A 150 -9.30 5.58 -3.70
C LEU A 150 -9.62 6.71 -2.71
N PHE A 151 -10.90 6.91 -2.41
CA PHE A 151 -11.37 7.86 -1.42
C PHE A 151 -11.98 7.14 -0.22
N TYR A 152 -11.56 7.53 0.97
CA TYR A 152 -12.24 7.22 2.22
C TYR A 152 -13.07 8.45 2.64
N CYS A 153 -14.39 8.29 2.71
CA CYS A 153 -15.35 9.37 2.91
C CYS A 153 -16.10 9.17 4.23
N PRO A 154 -15.59 9.72 5.36
CA PRO A 154 -16.26 9.62 6.65
C PRO A 154 -17.53 10.49 6.65
N TYR A 155 -18.60 9.98 7.27
CA TYR A 155 -19.88 10.69 7.38
C TYR A 155 -20.31 10.89 8.84
N VAL A 156 -20.41 9.80 9.61
CA VAL A 156 -20.63 9.87 11.07
C VAL A 156 -19.32 9.45 11.73
N PRO A 157 -18.64 10.36 12.46
CA PRO A 157 -17.43 10.00 13.18
C PRO A 157 -17.76 9.00 14.28
N LEU A 158 -16.72 8.40 14.86
CA LEU A 158 -16.90 7.44 15.94
C LEU A 158 -17.60 8.10 17.15
N GLN A 159 -18.86 7.74 17.38
CA GLN A 159 -19.68 8.28 18.46
C GLN A 159 -19.96 7.20 19.50
N MET A 160 -19.74 7.54 20.78
CA MET A 160 -20.11 6.71 21.91
C MET A 160 -21.61 6.83 22.20
N VAL A 161 -22.30 5.71 22.29
CA VAL A 161 -23.68 5.63 22.77
C VAL A 161 -23.71 4.89 24.11
N ARG A 162 -24.53 5.37 25.03
CA ARG A 162 -24.70 4.78 26.37
C ARG A 162 -26.18 4.51 26.60
N ALA A 163 -26.48 3.38 27.21
CA ALA A 163 -27.83 3.00 27.62
C ALA A 163 -27.77 2.23 28.94
N VAL A 164 -28.92 2.13 29.62
CA VAL A 164 -29.11 1.24 30.77
C VAL A 164 -30.20 0.26 30.39
N ASP A 165 -29.93 -1.04 30.56
CA ASP A 165 -30.92 -2.08 30.25
C ASP A 165 -32.04 -2.06 31.30
N PRO A 166 -33.32 -1.86 30.91
CA PRO A 166 -34.42 -1.75 31.86
C PRO A 166 -34.76 -3.06 32.58
N ASN A 167 -34.33 -4.23 32.08
CA ASN A 167 -34.68 -5.53 32.67
C ASN A 167 -33.73 -5.96 33.79
N ASN A 168 -32.48 -5.50 33.76
CA ASN A 168 -31.44 -5.89 34.72
C ASN A 168 -30.59 -4.72 35.24
N PHE A 169 -30.87 -3.50 34.80
CA PHE A 169 -30.18 -2.26 35.16
C PHE A 169 -28.67 -2.24 34.86
N GLN A 170 -28.18 -3.14 34.00
CA GLN A 170 -26.78 -3.15 33.60
C GLN A 170 -26.50 -2.04 32.58
N PRO A 171 -25.40 -1.27 32.75
CA PRO A 171 -25.00 -0.26 31.79
C PRO A 171 -24.47 -0.92 30.51
N LYS A 172 -24.92 -0.40 29.36
CA LYS A 172 -24.49 -0.81 28.02
C LYS A 172 -23.80 0.36 27.34
N ILE A 173 -22.66 0.06 26.70
CA ILE A 173 -21.88 1.02 25.92
C ILE A 173 -21.75 0.47 24.51
N GLY A 174 -21.98 1.32 23.51
CA GLY A 174 -21.76 1.00 22.12
C GLY A 174 -21.02 2.13 21.42
N PHE A 175 -20.48 1.81 20.25
CA PHE A 175 -19.89 2.79 19.35
C PHE A 175 -20.52 2.63 17.97
N LYS A 176 -20.71 3.75 17.27
CA LYS A 176 -21.17 3.74 15.87
C LYS A 176 -20.32 4.69 15.04
N THR A 177 -20.15 4.33 13.78
CA THR A 177 -19.48 5.14 12.75
C THR A 177 -20.19 4.87 11.43
N ARG A 178 -20.08 5.80 10.48
CA ARG A 178 -20.55 5.60 9.11
C ARG A 178 -19.58 6.27 8.16
N TYR A 179 -19.11 5.51 7.19
CA TYR A 179 -18.21 5.98 6.14
C TYR A 179 -18.52 5.23 4.84
N GLY A 180 -17.95 5.71 3.74
CA GLY A 180 -17.98 5.02 2.46
C GLY A 180 -16.61 5.03 1.80
N MET A 181 -16.39 4.13 0.86
CA MET A 181 -15.21 4.13 0.00
C MET A 181 -15.65 4.19 -1.46
N ALA A 182 -14.97 5.01 -2.24
CA ALA A 182 -15.26 5.19 -3.66
C ALA A 182 -13.96 5.23 -4.47
N PRO A 183 -13.93 4.65 -5.67
CA PRO A 183 -12.79 4.78 -6.57
C PRO A 183 -12.75 6.18 -7.18
N ASN A 184 -11.58 6.59 -7.66
CA ASN A 184 -11.48 7.73 -8.55
C ASN A 184 -12.36 7.52 -9.80
N PRO A 185 -13.06 8.55 -10.32
CA PRO A 185 -13.78 8.43 -11.60
C PRO A 185 -12.90 7.95 -12.76
N PHE A 186 -11.60 8.27 -12.71
CA PHE A 186 -10.59 7.86 -13.68
C PHE A 186 -9.73 6.68 -13.21
N ALA A 187 -10.18 5.94 -12.18
CA ALA A 187 -9.45 4.80 -11.64
C ALA A 187 -9.18 3.72 -12.70
N LYS A 188 -10.02 3.59 -13.72
CA LYS A 188 -9.83 2.62 -14.82
C LYS A 188 -9.10 3.20 -16.04
N GLY A 189 -8.40 4.33 -15.88
CA GLY A 189 -7.68 5.00 -16.96
C GLY A 189 -8.62 5.58 -18.00
N ILE A 190 -8.61 5.02 -19.21
CA ILE A 190 -9.38 5.52 -20.37
C ILE A 190 -10.87 5.18 -20.24
N THR A 191 -11.20 4.11 -19.51
CA THR A 191 -12.59 3.73 -19.24
C THR A 191 -13.09 4.50 -18.01
N ALA A 192 -14.29 5.08 -18.10
CA ALA A 192 -14.91 5.71 -16.93
C ALA A 192 -15.23 4.66 -15.85
N ALA A 193 -15.05 5.00 -14.57
CA ALA A 193 -15.55 4.19 -13.47
C ALA A 193 -17.09 4.10 -13.51
N SER A 194 -17.64 3.02 -12.95
CA SER A 194 -19.08 2.82 -12.85
C SER A 194 -19.74 4.00 -12.12
N ALA A 195 -20.92 4.44 -12.59
CA ALA A 195 -21.71 5.49 -11.95
C ALA A 195 -22.13 5.13 -10.50
N THR A 196 -22.10 3.84 -10.15
CA THR A 196 -22.41 3.34 -8.80
C THR A 196 -21.21 3.37 -7.84
N ALA A 197 -20.04 3.86 -8.28
CA ALA A 197 -18.82 3.95 -7.48
C ALA A 197 -18.38 2.59 -6.86
N THR A 198 -18.68 1.50 -7.55
CA THR A 198 -18.30 0.14 -7.12
C THR A 198 -16.79 -0.04 -7.20
N LEU A 199 -16.20 -0.57 -6.12
CA LEU A 199 -14.81 -1.00 -6.10
C LEU A 199 -14.68 -2.30 -6.89
N GLU A 200 -14.02 -2.22 -8.04
CA GLU A 200 -13.78 -3.37 -8.90
C GLU A 200 -12.37 -3.92 -8.67
N THR A 201 -12.27 -5.25 -8.67
CA THR A 201 -11.00 -5.96 -8.51
C THR A 201 -10.09 -5.71 -9.69
N ASP A 202 -8.79 -5.53 -9.44
CA ASP A 202 -7.76 -5.37 -10.47
C ASP A 202 -8.03 -4.27 -11.52
N SER A 203 -8.75 -3.20 -11.15
CA SER A 203 -9.18 -2.18 -12.11
C SER A 203 -8.51 -0.81 -11.91
N ASN A 204 -7.86 -0.56 -10.78
CA ASN A 204 -7.41 0.78 -10.39
C ASN A 204 -5.96 1.06 -10.81
N VAL A 205 -5.77 1.85 -11.87
CA VAL A 205 -4.47 2.16 -12.47
C VAL A 205 -3.57 3.04 -11.59
N TYR A 206 -4.11 3.61 -10.51
CA TYR A 206 -3.31 4.35 -9.53
C TYR A 206 -2.44 3.44 -8.65
N TYR A 207 -2.76 2.16 -8.59
CA TYR A 207 -2.08 1.19 -7.74
C TYR A 207 -1.70 -0.05 -8.55
N ARG A 208 -0.47 -0.54 -8.35
CA ARG A 208 0.06 -1.72 -9.04
C ARG A 208 0.61 -2.71 -8.01
N ARG A 209 0.00 -3.89 -7.95
CA ARG A 209 0.31 -4.97 -6.99
C ARG A 209 1.25 -5.99 -7.61
N VAL A 210 2.32 -6.34 -6.90
CA VAL A 210 3.30 -7.35 -7.30
C VAL A 210 3.55 -8.29 -6.13
N ILE A 211 3.50 -9.60 -6.39
CA ILE A 211 3.97 -10.62 -5.44
C ILE A 211 5.49 -10.72 -5.58
N VAL A 212 6.21 -10.74 -4.46
CA VAL A 212 7.67 -10.84 -4.45
C VAL A 212 8.08 -12.22 -3.97
N ASN A 213 8.79 -12.97 -4.81
CA ASN A 213 9.21 -14.34 -4.54
C ASN A 213 10.73 -14.42 -4.29
N ASN A 214 11.14 -15.45 -3.54
CA ASN A 214 12.55 -15.81 -3.31
C ASN A 214 13.38 -14.65 -2.73
N ILE A 215 12.82 -13.97 -1.72
CA ILE A 215 13.54 -12.93 -0.99
C ILE A 215 14.63 -13.52 -0.07
N MET A 216 14.61 -14.84 0.15
CA MET A 216 15.60 -15.67 0.85
C MET A 216 15.80 -16.99 0.12
#